data_AF-A0A7S0MXL4-F1
#
_entry.id   AF-A0A7S0MXL4-F1
#
_cell.length_a   1.000
_cell.length_b   1.000
_cell.length_c   1.000
_cell.angle_alpha   90.00
_cell.angle_beta   90.00
_cell.angle_gamma   90.00
#
_symmetry.space_group_name_H-M   'P 1'
#
loop_
_entity.id
_entity.type
_entity.pdbx_description
1 polymer ?
#
loop_
_entity_poly.entity_id
_entity_poly.type
_entity_poly.pdbx_seq_one_letter_code
_entity_poly.pdbx_strand_id
1 'polypeptide(L)'
;EKRIPALLGPEERGFNSAFESGSNNAGMRFSLWCFNSAFVFKPVADEARCVIITSGTLSPMDSFEGELGVRFELKLEAPHIIPQRQLFVQAVPYLGELSHSVYSKPNFGVDLGKLLLQYSMAIPGGAIAFFPSYTLLDKVVNSWRGTFGSNGISLWDCLRMHE
;
A
#
# COMPACT_ATOMS: atom_id res chain seq x y z
N GLU A 1 -4.62 -25.56 -2.66
CA GLU A 1 -5.83 -24.72 -2.53
C GLU A 1 -6.95 -25.35 -3.36
N LYS A 2 -8.00 -25.89 -2.74
CA LYS A 2 -9.19 -26.35 -3.49
C LYS A 2 -10.19 -25.19 -3.48
N ARG A 3 -10.29 -24.44 -4.58
CA ARG A 3 -11.38 -23.47 -4.77
C ARG A 3 -12.67 -24.25 -4.88
N ILE A 4 -13.59 -24.03 -3.96
CA ILE A 4 -14.95 -24.57 -4.06
C ILE A 4 -15.76 -23.48 -4.76
N PRO A 5 -16.19 -23.68 -6.02
CA PRO A 5 -17.05 -22.72 -6.69
C PRO A 5 -18.35 -22.57 -5.89
N ALA A 6 -18.68 -21.31 -5.59
CA ALA A 6 -19.98 -20.81 -5.16
C ALA A 6 -20.87 -21.80 -4.37
N LEU A 7 -20.67 -21.84 -3.05
CA LEU A 7 -21.68 -22.30 -2.08
C LEU A 7 -22.91 -21.37 -2.02
N LEU A 8 -22.91 -20.29 -2.80
CA LEU A 8 -23.82 -19.17 -2.74
C LEU A 8 -24.53 -19.00 -4.08
N GLY A 9 -25.80 -18.61 -4.03
CA GLY A 9 -26.69 -18.58 -5.20
C GLY A 9 -26.22 -17.61 -6.30
N PRO A 10 -26.83 -17.69 -7.51
CA PRO A 10 -26.48 -16.84 -8.66
C PRO A 10 -26.67 -15.33 -8.44
N GLU A 11 -27.37 -14.94 -7.37
CA GLU A 11 -27.58 -13.55 -6.92
C GLU A 11 -26.38 -13.00 -6.12
N GLU A 12 -25.52 -13.87 -5.56
CA GLU A 12 -24.41 -13.49 -4.68
C GLU A 12 -23.09 -13.31 -5.45
N ARG A 13 -23.17 -12.59 -6.57
CA ARG A 13 -21.99 -12.24 -7.40
C ARG A 13 -21.07 -11.33 -6.59
N GLY A 14 -19.92 -11.88 -6.19
CA GLY A 14 -18.90 -11.14 -5.43
C GLY A 14 -18.29 -11.94 -4.29
N PHE A 15 -18.88 -13.07 -3.88
CA PHE A 15 -18.31 -13.90 -2.82
C PHE A 15 -17.46 -15.05 -3.39
N ASN A 16 -16.25 -15.24 -2.85
CA ASN A 16 -15.45 -16.45 -3.07
C ASN A 16 -15.22 -17.19 -1.76
N SER A 17 -15.04 -18.50 -1.83
CA SER A 17 -14.70 -19.31 -0.67
C SER A 17 -13.46 -20.17 -0.92
N ALA A 18 -12.67 -20.39 0.13
CA ALA A 18 -11.62 -21.40 0.13
C ALA A 18 -11.63 -22.20 1.42
N PHE A 19 -11.26 -23.46 1.26
CA PHE A 19 -11.07 -24.38 2.35
C PHE A 19 -9.60 -24.76 2.44
N GLU A 20 -8.99 -24.54 3.61
CA GLU A 20 -7.61 -24.86 3.88
C GLU A 20 -7.53 -25.87 5.03
N SER A 21 -6.97 -27.04 4.73
CA SER A 21 -6.58 -28.01 5.75
C SER A 21 -5.16 -27.66 6.19
N GLY A 22 -4.99 -27.29 7.46
CA GLY A 22 -3.67 -27.05 8.03
C GLY A 22 -2.80 -28.31 8.00
N SER A 23 -1.51 -28.16 7.73
CA SER A 23 -0.51 -29.19 8.01
C SER A 23 -0.04 -29.04 9.45
N ASN A 24 0.05 -30.16 10.20
CA ASN A 24 0.46 -30.27 11.61
C ASN A 24 -0.45 -29.59 12.66
N ASN A 25 -1.51 -30.28 13.10
CA ASN A 25 -2.42 -29.89 14.21
C ASN A 25 -3.10 -28.51 14.12
N ALA A 26 -2.86 -27.74 13.07
CA ALA A 26 -3.63 -26.55 12.75
C ALA A 26 -5.01 -26.98 12.23
N GLY A 27 -6.06 -26.59 12.95
CA GLY A 27 -7.44 -26.92 12.62
C GLY A 27 -7.87 -26.52 11.20
N MET A 28 -9.03 -27.00 10.78
CA MET A 28 -9.62 -26.66 9.47
C MET A 28 -9.99 -25.17 9.42
N ARG A 29 -9.55 -24.46 8.37
CA ARG A 29 -9.94 -23.07 8.10
C ARG A 29 -10.85 -23.00 6.89
N PHE A 30 -12.03 -22.42 7.10
CA PHE A 30 -12.93 -22.00 6.03
C PHE A 30 -12.91 -20.48 5.93
N SER A 31 -12.65 -19.96 4.73
CA SER A 31 -12.60 -18.53 4.46
C SER A 31 -13.65 -18.17 3.41
N LEU A 32 -14.42 -17.11 3.66
CA LEU A 32 -15.39 -16.53 2.74
C LEU A 32 -15.05 -15.05 2.57
N TRP A 33 -14.84 -14.61 1.32
CA TRP A 33 -14.43 -13.25 1.00
C TRP A 33 -15.45 -12.56 0.12
N CYS A 34 -15.86 -11.35 0.52
CA CYS A 34 -16.67 -10.45 -0.29
C CYS A 34 -15.74 -9.54 -1.11
N PHE A 35 -15.82 -9.64 -2.44
CA PHE A 35 -15.10 -8.82 -3.40
C PHE A 35 -15.99 -7.73 -4.04
N ASN A 36 -17.22 -7.57 -3.54
CA ASN A 36 -18.18 -6.60 -4.07
C ASN A 36 -18.70 -5.71 -2.92
N SER A 37 -18.04 -4.57 -2.71
CA SER A 37 -18.42 -3.61 -1.65
C SER A 37 -19.80 -3.01 -1.87
N ALA A 38 -20.30 -2.92 -3.11
CA ALA A 38 -21.65 -2.46 -3.40
C ALA A 38 -22.74 -3.28 -2.71
N PHE A 39 -22.53 -4.59 -2.54
CA PHE A 39 -23.47 -5.46 -1.84
C PHE A 39 -23.67 -5.01 -0.38
N VAL A 40 -22.56 -4.66 0.28
CA VAL A 40 -22.57 -4.21 1.68
C VAL A 40 -23.08 -2.77 1.80
N PHE A 41 -22.78 -1.93 0.82
CA PHE A 41 -23.16 -0.52 0.85
C PHE A 41 -24.62 -0.27 0.47
N LYS A 42 -25.23 -1.17 -0.32
CA LYS A 42 -26.60 -1.00 -0.84
C LYS A 42 -27.65 -0.73 0.24
N PRO A 43 -27.74 -1.49 1.36
CA PRO A 43 -28.73 -1.20 2.40
C PRO A 43 -28.53 0.19 3.02
N VAL A 44 -27.28 0.62 3.20
CA VAL A 44 -26.96 1.96 3.70
C VAL A 44 -27.47 3.03 2.74
N ALA A 45 -27.25 2.85 1.44
CA ALA A 45 -27.71 3.77 0.41
C ALA A 45 -29.25 3.80 0.28
N ASP A 46 -29.92 2.65 0.42
CA ASP A 46 -31.37 2.51 0.25
C ASP A 46 -32.15 2.99 1.50
N GLU A 47 -31.61 2.80 2.71
CA GLU A 47 -32.31 3.11 3.97
C GLU A 47 -31.99 4.51 4.52
N ALA A 48 -30.77 5.02 4.25
CA ALA A 48 -30.39 6.33 4.75
C ALA A 48 -31.11 7.44 3.98
N ARG A 49 -31.57 8.46 4.71
CA ARG A 49 -32.16 9.66 4.09
C ARG A 49 -31.14 10.44 3.24
N CYS A 50 -29.88 10.43 3.67
CA CYS A 50 -28.78 11.11 3.00
C CYS A 50 -27.46 10.48 3.48
N VAL A 51 -26.55 10.22 2.55
CA VAL A 51 -25.19 9.76 2.84
C VAL A 51 -24.21 10.83 2.37
N ILE A 52 -23.40 11.34 3.29
CA ILE A 52 -22.35 12.32 3.01
C ILE A 52 -21.01 11.62 3.26
N ILE A 53 -20.17 11.57 2.23
CA ILE A 53 -18.83 10.98 2.32
C ILE A 53 -17.80 12.10 2.14
N THR A 54 -16.92 12.24 3.12
CA THR A 54 -15.85 13.24 3.12
C THR A 54 -14.50 12.57 3.30
N SER A 55 -13.53 12.84 2.43
CA SER A 55 -12.15 12.36 2.56
C SER A 55 -11.22 13.24 1.72
N GLY A 56 -9.96 13.32 2.14
CA GLY A 56 -8.92 14.09 1.44
C GLY A 56 -8.30 13.37 0.23
N THR A 57 -8.61 12.10 0.02
CA THR A 57 -7.95 11.25 -1.01
C THR A 57 -8.93 10.46 -1.88
N LEU A 58 -10.16 10.95 -2.06
CA LEU A 58 -11.20 10.26 -2.86
C LEU A 58 -11.13 10.51 -4.36
N SER A 59 -10.35 11.48 -4.83
CA SER A 59 -10.23 11.79 -6.25
C SER A 59 -9.36 10.73 -6.96
N PRO A 60 -9.76 10.22 -8.14
CA PRO A 60 -10.99 10.54 -8.88
C PRO A 60 -12.23 9.79 -8.35
N MET A 61 -13.34 10.51 -8.14
CA MET A 61 -14.54 9.96 -7.48
C MET A 61 -15.29 8.87 -8.26
N ASP A 62 -15.10 8.79 -9.58
CA ASP A 62 -15.83 7.83 -10.43
C ASP A 62 -15.48 6.37 -10.13
N SER A 63 -14.21 6.09 -9.78
CA SER A 63 -13.80 4.75 -9.35
C SER A 63 -14.47 4.34 -8.05
N PHE A 64 -14.61 5.29 -7.12
CA PHE A 64 -15.24 5.05 -5.83
C PHE A 64 -16.75 4.80 -5.95
N GLU A 65 -17.44 5.53 -6.83
CA GLU A 65 -18.83 5.25 -7.22
C GLU A 65 -19.00 3.85 -7.79
N GLY A 66 -18.09 3.44 -8.68
CA GLY A 66 -18.07 2.11 -9.27
C GLY A 66 -17.93 1.00 -8.23
N GLU A 67 -17.07 1.17 -7.22
CA GLU A 67 -16.90 0.19 -6.15
C GLU A 67 -18.14 0.09 -5.24
N LEU A 68 -18.72 1.23 -4.85
CA LEU A 68 -19.91 1.25 -3.98
C LEU A 68 -21.21 0.91 -4.72
N GLY A 69 -21.19 0.86 -6.06
CA GLY A 69 -22.36 0.57 -6.88
C GLY A 69 -23.48 1.62 -6.76
N VAL A 70 -23.12 2.86 -6.41
CA VAL A 70 -24.05 3.99 -6.28
C VAL A 70 -23.52 5.18 -7.06
N ARG A 71 -24.41 6.11 -7.39
CA ARG A 71 -24.02 7.42 -7.96
C ARG A 71 -24.22 8.50 -6.90
N PHE A 72 -23.22 9.34 -6.69
CA PHE A 72 -23.32 10.52 -5.86
C PHE A 72 -23.72 11.70 -6.75
N GLU A 73 -24.92 12.24 -6.51
CA GLU A 73 -25.41 13.40 -7.28
C GLU A 73 -24.59 14.66 -7.01
N LEU A 74 -24.15 14.82 -5.76
CA LEU A 74 -23.33 15.94 -5.32
C LEU A 74 -21.89 15.46 -5.15
N LYS A 75 -21.02 15.93 -6.05
CA LYS A 75 -19.58 15.68 -6.01
C LYS A 75 -18.83 17.00 -5.88
N LEU A 76 -17.91 17.07 -4.92
CA LEU A 76 -17.06 18.24 -4.69
C LEU A 76 -15.62 17.77 -4.50
N GLU A 77 -14.76 18.11 -5.45
CA GLU A 77 -13.32 17.99 -5.32
C GLU A 77 -12.75 19.36 -4.98
N ALA A 78 -12.46 19.58 -3.69
CA ALA A 78 -11.89 20.85 -3.25
C ALA A 78 -10.45 21.00 -3.77
N PRO A 79 -10.05 22.20 -4.24
CA PRO A 79 -8.67 22.44 -4.64
C PRO A 79 -7.72 22.28 -3.45
N HIS A 80 -6.47 21.95 -3.74
CA HIS A 80 -5.45 21.81 -2.72
C HIS A 80 -5.24 23.13 -1.96
N ILE A 81 -5.36 23.09 -0.64
CA ILE A 81 -5.27 24.29 0.23
C ILE A 81 -3.81 24.69 0.46
N ILE A 82 -2.87 23.73 0.39
CA ILE A 82 -1.45 24.00 0.65
C ILE A 82 -0.84 24.63 -0.63
N PRO A 83 -0.16 25.78 -0.51
CA PRO A 83 0.47 26.41 -1.67
C PRO A 83 1.65 25.56 -2.17
N GLN A 84 1.88 25.56 -3.48
CA GLN A 84 2.94 24.76 -4.10
C GLN A 84 4.35 25.01 -3.52
N ARG A 85 4.63 26.20 -2.97
CA ARG A 85 5.91 26.48 -2.29
C ARG A 85 6.16 25.61 -1.05
N GLN A 86 5.12 25.01 -0.48
CA GLN A 86 5.19 24.15 0.71
C GLN A 86 5.08 22.66 0.36
N LEU A 87 4.92 22.31 -0.91
CA LEU A 87 4.77 20.93 -1.36
C LEU A 87 5.68 20.65 -2.56
N PHE A 88 6.58 19.69 -2.42
CA PHE A 88 7.40 19.18 -3.51
C PHE A 88 7.11 17.69 -3.73
N VAL A 89 6.61 17.33 -4.91
CA VAL A 89 6.30 15.94 -5.29
C VAL A 89 7.11 15.60 -6.53
N GLN A 90 7.84 14.50 -6.48
CA GLN A 90 8.67 14.04 -7.59
C GLN A 90 8.70 12.51 -7.67
N ALA A 91 8.54 11.99 -8.89
CA ALA A 91 8.86 10.60 -9.20
C ALA A 91 10.36 10.48 -9.57
N VAL A 92 11.09 9.61 -8.89
CA VAL A 92 12.54 9.46 -9.06
C VAL A 92 12.83 8.09 -9.69
N PRO A 93 12.98 7.98 -11.01
CA PRO A 93 13.16 6.69 -11.69
C PRO A 93 14.60 6.13 -11.58
N TYR A 94 15.35 6.53 -10.56
CA TYR A 94 16.77 6.21 -10.40
C TYR A 94 17.06 4.71 -10.27
N LEU A 95 16.17 3.98 -9.59
CA LEU A 95 16.28 2.53 -9.38
C LEU A 95 15.54 1.71 -10.45
N GLY A 96 14.97 2.38 -11.45
CA GLY A 96 14.06 1.80 -12.43
C GLY A 96 12.65 1.56 -11.88
N GLU A 97 11.88 0.74 -12.59
CA GLU A 97 10.51 0.39 -12.21
C GLU A 97 10.48 -0.51 -10.98
N LEU A 98 9.97 0.03 -9.87
CA LEU A 98 9.92 -0.65 -8.58
C LEU A 98 8.93 -1.83 -8.61
N SER A 99 9.43 -2.97 -9.05
CA SER A 99 8.70 -4.23 -9.23
C SER A 99 9.42 -5.37 -8.52
N HIS A 100 8.77 -6.53 -8.38
CA HIS A 100 9.33 -7.70 -7.71
C HIS A 100 10.70 -8.14 -8.30
N SER A 101 10.88 -7.99 -9.61
CA SER A 101 12.13 -8.29 -10.30
C SER A 101 13.27 -7.35 -9.85
N VAL A 102 12.98 -6.06 -9.69
CA VAL A 102 13.94 -5.06 -9.22
C VAL A 102 14.27 -5.26 -7.75
N TYR A 103 13.28 -5.54 -6.90
CA TYR A 103 13.49 -5.84 -5.47
C TYR A 103 14.36 -7.07 -5.24
N SER A 104 14.38 -7.99 -6.20
CA SER A 104 15.16 -9.22 -6.15
C SER A 104 16.63 -9.01 -6.52
N LYS A 105 17.00 -7.88 -7.15
CA LYS A 105 18.39 -7.60 -7.53
C LYS A 105 19.29 -7.53 -6.28
N PRO A 106 20.51 -8.11 -6.32
CA PRO A 106 21.41 -8.14 -5.17
C PRO A 106 21.75 -6.76 -4.60
N ASN A 107 21.93 -5.76 -5.46
CA ASN A 107 22.38 -4.42 -5.07
C ASN A 107 21.23 -3.44 -4.77
N PHE A 108 19.97 -3.85 -4.98
CA PHE A 108 18.82 -2.94 -4.83
C PHE A 108 18.79 -2.25 -3.47
N GLY A 109 19.02 -3.00 -2.38
CA GLY A 109 19.07 -2.45 -1.03
C GLY A 109 20.15 -1.38 -0.90
N VAL A 110 21.39 -1.69 -1.29
CA VAL A 110 22.53 -0.76 -1.22
C VAL A 110 22.28 0.50 -2.05
N ASP A 111 21.80 0.36 -3.28
CA ASP A 111 21.54 1.48 -4.19
C ASP A 111 20.43 2.40 -3.65
N LEU A 112 19.36 1.82 -3.09
CA LEU A 112 18.31 2.56 -2.40
C LEU A 112 18.84 3.30 -1.16
N GLY A 113 19.69 2.65 -0.36
CA GLY A 113 20.25 3.25 0.84
C GLY A 113 21.16 4.44 0.53
N LYS A 114 21.98 4.34 -0.53
CA LYS A 114 22.80 5.46 -1.01
C LYS A 114 21.94 6.63 -1.50
N LEU A 115 20.86 6.35 -2.23
CA LEU A 115 19.91 7.37 -2.68
C LEU A 115 19.27 8.08 -1.48
N LEU A 116 18.77 7.32 -0.50
CA LEU A 116 18.16 7.87 0.71
C LEU A 116 19.15 8.70 1.53
N LEU A 117 20.43 8.29 1.60
CA LEU A 117 21.47 9.06 2.29
C LEU A 117 21.70 10.43 1.64
N GLN A 118 21.65 10.51 0.31
CA GLN A 118 21.75 11.81 -0.38
C GLN A 118 20.56 12.73 -0.03
N TYR A 119 19.36 12.16 0.07
CA TYR A 119 18.18 12.92 0.49
C TYR A 119 18.24 13.32 1.96
N SER A 120 18.66 12.44 2.86
CA SER A 120 18.72 12.74 4.31
C SER A 120 19.73 13.84 4.63
N MET A 121 20.82 13.96 3.86
CA MET A 121 21.76 15.08 3.98
C MET A 121 21.15 16.43 3.57
N ALA A 122 20.16 16.43 2.67
CA ALA A 122 19.53 17.65 2.15
C ALA A 122 18.23 18.03 2.90
N ILE A 123 17.54 17.07 3.51
CA ILE A 123 16.24 17.27 4.15
C ILE A 123 16.43 17.49 5.66
N PRO A 124 16.20 18.71 6.20
CA PRO A 124 16.23 18.94 7.63
C PRO A 124 15.00 18.35 8.32
N GLY A 125 15.16 17.83 9.53
CA GLY A 125 14.05 17.36 10.38
C GLY A 125 13.63 15.89 10.18
N GLY A 126 14.41 15.11 9.42
CA GLY A 126 14.23 13.67 9.25
C GLY A 126 13.32 13.29 8.07
N ALA A 127 13.21 11.99 7.82
CA ALA A 127 12.43 11.43 6.73
C ALA A 127 11.67 10.17 7.15
N ILE A 128 10.54 9.91 6.49
CA ILE A 128 9.74 8.68 6.67
C ILE A 128 9.70 7.96 5.33
N ALA A 129 10.11 6.68 5.33
CA ALA A 129 10.11 5.82 4.15
C ALA A 129 9.10 4.68 4.31
N PHE A 130 8.22 4.53 3.31
CA PHE A 130 7.23 3.44 3.26
C PHE A 130 7.68 2.36 2.28
N PHE A 131 7.54 1.09 2.69
CA PHE A 131 7.88 -0.07 1.88
C PHE A 131 6.63 -0.92 1.58
N PRO A 132 6.53 -1.55 0.40
CA PRO A 132 5.39 -2.40 0.02
C PRO A 132 5.15 -3.63 0.91
N SER A 133 6.16 -4.10 1.64
CA SER A 133 6.04 -5.23 2.58
C SER A 133 7.13 -5.23 3.65
N TYR A 134 6.84 -5.84 4.80
CA TYR A 134 7.82 -6.04 5.87
C TYR A 134 8.97 -6.93 5.45
N THR A 135 8.71 -7.97 4.65
CA THR A 135 9.78 -8.84 4.11
C THR A 135 10.79 -8.04 3.29
N LEU A 136 10.32 -7.09 2.47
CA LEU A 136 11.21 -6.22 1.69
C LEU A 136 11.95 -5.23 2.60
N LEU A 137 11.25 -4.62 3.56
CA LEU A 137 11.85 -3.74 4.56
C LEU A 137 13.01 -4.44 5.27
N ASP A 138 12.78 -5.63 5.83
CA ASP A 138 13.79 -6.39 6.56
C ASP A 138 14.97 -6.75 5.66
N LYS A 139 14.72 -7.19 4.43
CA LYS A 139 15.77 -7.49 3.45
C LYS A 139 16.65 -6.26 3.19
N VAL A 140 16.05 -5.10 2.96
CA VAL A 140 16.76 -3.85 2.67
C VAL A 140 17.53 -3.36 3.88
N VAL A 141 16.90 -3.33 5.06
CA VAL A 141 17.54 -2.91 6.32
C VAL A 141 18.71 -3.83 6.68
N ASN A 142 18.57 -5.14 6.52
CA ASN A 142 19.67 -6.09 6.74
C ASN A 142 20.82 -5.87 5.76
N SER A 143 20.52 -5.56 4.49
CA SER A 143 21.54 -5.18 3.51
C SER A 143 22.30 -3.91 3.96
N TRP A 144 21.63 -2.91 4.51
CA TRP A 144 22.27 -1.69 5.01
C TRP A 144 23.17 -1.93 6.23
N ARG A 145 22.73 -2.78 7.16
CA ARG A 145 23.52 -3.18 8.34
C ARG A 145 24.77 -3.98 7.95
N GLY A 146 24.69 -4.78 6.89
CA GLY A 146 25.81 -5.58 6.39
C GLY A 146 26.74 -4.84 5.42
N THR A 147 26.39 -3.62 4.99
CA THR A 147 27.19 -2.83 4.05
C THR A 147 28.01 -1.80 4.80
N PHE A 148 29.34 -1.91 4.70
CA PHE A 148 30.28 -1.02 5.39
C PHE A 148 30.98 -0.07 4.41
N GLY A 149 31.14 1.19 4.84
CA GLY A 149 31.99 2.15 4.17
C GLY A 149 33.48 1.92 4.46
N SER A 150 34.35 2.68 3.78
CA SER A 150 35.80 2.66 4.01
C SER A 150 36.20 3.09 5.43
N ASN A 151 35.33 3.84 6.11
CA ASN A 151 35.46 4.27 7.50
C ASN A 151 35.03 3.20 8.52
N GLY A 152 34.58 2.02 8.07
CA GLY A 152 34.09 0.94 8.94
C GLY A 152 32.71 1.19 9.54
N ILE A 153 32.01 2.26 9.14
CA ILE A 153 30.64 2.56 9.59
C ILE A 153 29.66 1.88 8.63
N SER A 154 28.59 1.27 9.16
CA SER A 154 27.57 0.66 8.32
C SER A 154 26.72 1.71 7.62
N LEU A 155 26.17 1.39 6.45
CA LEU A 155 25.26 2.28 5.73
C LEU A 155 24.02 2.61 6.58
N TRP A 156 23.58 1.67 7.41
CA TRP A 156 22.49 1.88 8.36
C TRP A 156 22.81 2.97 9.40
N ASP A 157 24.02 2.95 9.96
CA ASP A 157 24.43 3.94 10.96
C ASP A 157 24.58 5.32 10.32
N CYS A 158 25.11 5.40 9.09
CA CYS A 158 25.17 6.65 8.33
C CYS A 158 23.78 7.27 8.12
N LEU A 159 22.76 6.46 7.83
CA LEU A 159 21.38 6.94 7.67
C LEU A 159 20.78 7.45 8.99
N ARG A 160 21.13 6.83 10.12
CA ARG A 160 20.64 7.23 11.46
C ARG A 160 21.34 8.45 12.04
N MET A 161 22.59 8.70 11.69
CA MET A 161 23.34 9.86 12.18
C MET A 161 22.80 11.21 11.64
N HIS A 162 21.90 11.17 10.66
CA HIS A 162 21.22 12.33 10.09
C HIS A 162 19.79 12.53 10.64
N GLU A 163 19.41 11.84 11.73
CA GLU A 163 18.21 12.14 12.53
C GLU A 163 18.46 13.25 13.57
#